data_AF-A7VGM2-F1
#
_entry.id   AF-A7VGM2-F1
#
_cell.length_a   1.000
_cell.length_b   1.000
_cell.length_c   1.000
_cell.angle_alpha   90.00
_cell.angle_beta   90.00
_cell.angle_gamma   90.00
#
_symmetry.space_group_name_H-M   'P 1'
#
loop_
_entity.id
_entity.type
_entity.pdbx_description
1 polymer ?
#
loop_
_entity_poly.entity_id
_entity_poly.type
_entity_poly.pdbx_seq_one_letter_code
_entity_poly.pdbx_strand_id
1 'polypeptide(L)' 'MTSGEELLELRKSTGMNRREFAEYFEIPYRTVQDWELGNRRMPYYLLRLMVYKVDKENLAKQD' A
#
# COMPACT_ATOMS: atom_id res chain seq x y z
N MET A 1 5.46 -8.47 11.61
CA MET A 1 5.04 -8.06 10.26
C MET A 1 6.04 -7.01 9.77
N THR A 2 6.56 -7.14 8.56
CA THR A 2 7.41 -6.11 7.94
C THR A 2 6.54 -5.01 7.34
N SER A 3 7.13 -3.83 7.10
CA SER A 3 6.41 -2.73 6.43
C SER A 3 5.91 -3.12 5.02
N GLY A 4 6.56 -4.08 4.36
CA GLY A 4 6.13 -4.59 3.06
C GLY A 4 4.92 -5.52 3.15
N GLU A 5 4.88 -6.36 4.19
CA GLU A 5 3.71 -7.21 4.50
C GLU A 5 2.50 -6.34 4.88
N GLU A 6 2.70 -5.29 5.69
CA GLU A 6 1.64 -4.34 6.05
C GLU A 6 1.11 -3.58 4.82
N LEU A 7 2.00 -3.17 3.90
CA LEU A 7 1.61 -2.55 2.63
C LEU A 7 0.78 -3.49 1.76
N LEU A 8 1.17 -4.77 1.69
CA LEU A 8 0.45 -5.79 0.93
C LEU A 8 -0.98 -5.95 1.45
N GLU A 9 -1.16 -6.03 2.76
CA GLU A 9 -2.49 -6.14 3.38
C GLU A 9 -3.32 -4.86 3.21
N LEU A 10 -2.70 -3.68 3.35
CA LEU A 10 -3.35 -2.40 3.05
C LEU A 10 -3.87 -2.34 1.61
N ARG A 11 -3.07 -2.79 0.62
CA ARG A 11 -3.54 -2.81 -0.77
C ARG A 11 -4.68 -3.81 -0.98
N LYS A 12 -4.58 -5.00 -0.38
CA LYS A 12 -5.66 -5.99 -0.51
C LYS A 12 -6.97 -5.46 0.08
N SER A 13 -6.92 -4.73 1.19
CA SER A 13 -8.11 -4.16 1.82
C SER A 13 -8.81 -3.12 0.94
N THR A 14 -8.09 -2.40 0.07
CA THR A 14 -8.73 -1.50 -0.92
C THR A 14 -9.38 -2.23 -2.09
N GLY A 15 -9.09 -3.52 -2.27
CA GLY A 15 -9.50 -4.29 -3.44
C GLY A 15 -8.78 -3.92 -4.74
N MET A 16 -7.79 -3.03 -4.68
CA MET A 16 -7.01 -2.63 -5.85
C MET A 16 -5.95 -3.68 -6.19
N ASN A 17 -5.77 -3.91 -7.49
CA ASN A 17 -4.57 -4.59 -7.95
C ASN A 17 -3.34 -3.67 -7.77
N ARG A 18 -2.12 -4.23 -7.89
CA ARG A 18 -0.88 -3.48 -7.67
C ARG A 18 -0.71 -2.27 -8.59
N ARG A 19 -1.19 -2.36 -9.83
CA ARG A 19 -1.12 -1.25 -10.80
C ARG A 19 -2.04 -0.10 -10.38
N GLU A 20 -3.29 -0.39 -10.08
CA GLU A 20 -4.27 0.60 -9.60
C GLU A 20 -3.79 1.29 -8.33
N PHE A 21 -3.25 0.53 -7.38
CA PHE A 21 -2.74 1.07 -6.12
C PHE A 21 -1.52 1.97 -6.32
N ALA A 22 -0.62 1.57 -7.22
CA ALA A 22 0.54 2.38 -7.60
C ALA A 22 0.12 3.69 -8.28
N GLU A 23 -0.83 3.63 -9.21
CA GLU A 23 -1.40 4.81 -9.89
C GLU A 23 -2.11 5.73 -8.89
N TYR A 24 -2.94 5.19 -7.99
CA TYR A 24 -3.69 5.96 -6.99
C TYR A 24 -2.78 6.73 -6.01
N PHE A 25 -1.66 6.14 -5.59
CA PHE A 25 -0.68 6.82 -4.71
C PHE A 25 0.41 7.59 -5.47
N GLU A 26 0.35 7.61 -6.80
CA GLU A 26 1.38 8.21 -7.67
C GLU A 26 2.80 7.66 -7.39
N ILE A 27 2.88 6.37 -7.08
CA ILE A 27 4.13 5.66 -6.80
C ILE A 27 4.45 4.77 -8.01
N PRO A 28 5.70 4.74 -8.50
CA PRO A 28 6.06 3.83 -9.58
C PRO A 28 5.73 2.37 -9.23
N TYR A 29 5.11 1.64 -10.16
CA TYR A 29 4.69 0.24 -9.96
C TYR A 29 5.82 -0.65 -9.40
N ARG A 30 7.05 -0.50 -9.92
CA ARG A 30 8.20 -1.28 -9.44
C ARG A 30 8.56 -0.97 -7.98
N THR A 31 8.36 0.25 -7.53
CA THR A 31 8.63 0.63 -6.14
C THR A 31 7.67 -0.07 -5.19
N VAL A 32 6.37 -0.11 -5.53
CA VAL A 32 5.37 -0.87 -4.75
C VAL A 32 5.72 -2.36 -4.76
N GLN A 33 6.08 -2.90 -5.92
CA GLN A 33 6.51 -4.30 -6.05
C GLN A 33 7.74 -4.61 -5.19
N ASP A 34 8.77 -3.77 -5.21
CA ASP A 34 9.99 -3.97 -4.43
C ASP A 34 9.74 -3.90 -2.92
N TRP A 35 8.79 -3.06 -2.47
CA TRP A 35 8.38 -3.02 -1.07
C TRP A 35 7.61 -4.27 -0.65
N GLU A 36 6.63 -4.71 -1.45
CA GLU A 36 5.85 -5.92 -1.15
C GLU A 36 6.70 -7.20 -1.15
N LEU A 37 7.69 -7.28 -2.05
CA LEU A 37 8.62 -8.43 -2.12
C LEU A 37 9.74 -8.36 -1.07
N GLY A 38 9.85 -7.25 -0.33
CA GLY A 38 10.92 -7.06 0.65
C GLY A 38 12.30 -6.73 0.05
N ASN A 39 12.40 -6.50 -1.26
CA ASN A 39 13.64 -6.09 -1.93
C ASN A 39 14.13 -4.72 -1.44
N ARG A 40 13.19 -3.84 -1.02
CA ARG A 40 13.48 -2.54 -0.43
C ARG A 40 12.64 -2.33 0.81
N ARG A 41 13.24 -1.73 1.83
CA ARG A 41 12.50 -1.33 3.04
C ARG A 41 11.66 -0.10 2.74
N MET A 42 10.36 -0.21 2.93
CA MET A 42 9.45 0.92 2.85
C MET A 42 9.66 1.86 4.05
N PRO A 43 9.67 3.19 3.85
CA PRO A 43 9.67 4.13 4.97
C PRO A 43 8.37 4.02 5.78
N TYR A 44 8.48 3.79 7.09
CA TYR A 44 7.31 3.62 7.97
C TYR A 44 6.37 4.83 8.01
N TYR A 45 6.91 6.06 7.90
CA TYR A 45 6.07 7.25 7.88
C TYR A 45 5.14 7.29 6.66
N LEU A 46 5.63 6.83 5.50
CA LEU A 46 4.86 6.80 4.27
C LEU A 46 3.73 5.77 4.40
N LEU A 47 4.02 4.60 4.96
CA LEU A 47 3.00 3.58 5.22
C LEU A 47 1.86 4.13 6.09
N ARG A 48 2.18 4.86 7.17
CA ARG A 48 1.15 5.49 8.02
C ARG A 48 0.31 6.53 7.28
N LEU A 49 0.91 7.30 6.37
CA LEU A 49 0.17 8.25 5.54
C LEU A 49 -0.76 7.53 4.55
N MET A 50 -0.33 6.39 4.00
CA MET A 50 -1.15 5.57 3.12
C MET A 50 -2.34 4.96 3.86
N VAL A 51 -2.12 4.40 5.05
CA VAL A 51 -3.19 3.89 5.93
C VAL A 51 -4.20 5.00 6.23
N TYR A 52 -3.72 6.16 6.68
CA TYR A 52 -4.58 7.31 6.97
C TYR A 52 -5.43 7.74 5.77
N LYS A 53 -4.85 7.77 4.56
CA LYS A 53 -5.58 8.15 3.34
C LYS A 53 -6.66 7.12 2.99
N VAL A 54 -6.34 5.82 3.05
CA VAL A 54 -7.30 4.73 2.80
C VAL A 54 -8.48 4.80 3.79
N ASP A 55 -8.19 5.01 5.07
CA ASP A 55 -9.21 5.13 6.11
C ASP A 55 -10.10 6.37 5.89
N LYS A 56 -9.50 7.53 5.56
CA LYS A 56 -10.25 8.78 5.34
C LYS A 56 -11.12 8.76 4.10
N GLU A 57 -10.73 8.01 3.07
CA GLU A 57 -11.50 7.88 1.83
C GLU A 57 -12.47 6.70 1.87
N ASN A 58 -12.57 5.97 3.00
CA ASN A 58 -13.38 4.76 3.15
C ASN A 58 -13.13 3.73 2.04
N LEU A 59 -11.87 3.61 1.60
CA LEU A 59 -11.49 2.71 0.52
C LEU A 59 -11.31 1.27 1.00
N ALA A 60 -11.10 1.05 2.30
CA ALA A 60 -11.07 -0.28 2.87
C ALA A 60 -12.46 -0.92 2.72
N LYS A 61 -12.51 -2.10 2.11
CA LYS A 61 -13.74 -2.89 2.02
C LYS A 61 -14.23 -3.20 3.43
N GLN A 62 -15.49 -2.86 3.70
CA GLN A 62 -16.22 -3.40 4.84
C GLN A 62 -16.69 -4.80 4.45
N ASP A 63 -16.06 -5.82 5.02
CA ASP A 63 -16.59 -7.18 5.01
C ASP A 63 -17.63 -7.35 6.13
#